data_AF-A0A521IKX1-F1
#
_entry.id   AF-A0A521IKX1-F1
#
_cell.length_a   1.000
_cell.length_b   1.000
_cell.length_c   1.000
_cell.angle_alpha   90.00
_cell.angle_beta   90.00
_cell.angle_gamma   90.00
#
_symmetry.space_group_name_H-M   'P 1'
#
loop_
_entity.id
_entity.type
_entity.pdbx_description
1 polymer ?
#
loop_
_entity_poly.entity_id
_entity_poly.type
_entity_poly.pdbx_seq_one_letter_code
_entity_poly.pdbx_strand_id
1 'polypeptide(L)'
;MTMMYGYTLGLRPMVGLRLYGAYSWMFWVIVVLFVASIALSIIAIVRTSKHGKYSSSSEALEALNVRYAKGEVSKEEYEAIKKDLK
;
A
#
# COMPACT_ATOMS: atom_id res chain seq x y z
N MET A 1 53.25 -17.95 -54.28
CA MET A 1 53.58 -18.35 -52.91
C MET A 1 52.73 -17.49 -51.97
N THR A 2 51.71 -18.11 -51.40
CA THR A 2 50.92 -17.72 -50.20
C THR A 2 50.42 -16.28 -50.08
N MET A 3 49.16 -16.12 -50.50
CA MET A 3 48.26 -15.03 -50.18
C MET A 3 47.94 -14.93 -48.68
N MET A 4 47.55 -13.72 -48.30
CA MET A 4 46.51 -13.38 -47.30
C MET A 4 46.86 -13.47 -45.82
N TYR A 5 47.34 -12.33 -45.31
CA TYR A 5 47.00 -11.81 -43.99
C TYR A 5 45.48 -11.62 -43.88
N GLY A 6 44.77 -12.70 -43.54
CA GLY A 6 43.38 -12.66 -43.12
C GLY A 6 43.32 -12.57 -41.61
N TYR A 7 43.36 -11.36 -41.07
CA TYR A 7 42.97 -11.07 -39.69
C TYR A 7 41.55 -11.63 -39.52
N THR A 8 41.43 -12.76 -38.83
CA THR A 8 40.17 -13.30 -38.34
C THR A 8 39.70 -12.38 -37.23
N LEU A 9 39.19 -11.23 -37.68
CA LEU A 9 38.68 -10.11 -36.93
C LEU A 9 37.60 -10.66 -36.01
N GLY A 10 37.89 -10.60 -34.70
CA GLY A 10 37.04 -10.99 -33.59
C GLY A 10 35.74 -10.20 -33.50
N LEU A 11 34.87 -10.40 -34.47
CA LEU A 11 33.50 -9.91 -34.48
C LEU A 11 32.59 -11.06 -34.04
N ARG A 12 32.33 -11.11 -32.73
CA ARG A 12 31.03 -11.41 -32.07
C ARG A 12 31.27 -11.89 -30.63
N PRO A 13 30.68 -11.23 -29.61
CA PRO A 13 29.23 -11.01 -29.52
C PRO A 13 28.87 -9.61 -28.99
N MET A 14 28.67 -8.61 -29.87
CA MET A 14 28.16 -7.28 -29.47
C MET A 14 26.62 -7.15 -29.52
N VAL A 15 25.89 -8.24 -29.28
CA VAL A 15 24.41 -8.20 -29.16
C VAL A 15 23.89 -8.63 -27.79
N GLY A 16 24.72 -9.24 -26.93
CA GLY A 16 24.30 -9.69 -25.60
C GLY A 16 24.27 -8.56 -24.55
N LEU A 17 25.24 -7.64 -24.60
CA LEU A 17 25.42 -6.63 -23.55
C LEU A 17 24.35 -5.52 -23.55
N ARG A 18 23.76 -5.21 -24.71
CA ARG A 18 22.71 -4.18 -24.82
C ARG A 18 21.32 -4.65 -24.42
N LEU A 19 21.01 -5.92 -24.65
CA LEU A 19 19.74 -6.50 -24.22
C LEU A 19 19.74 -6.83 -22.72
N TYR A 20 20.89 -7.21 -22.15
CA TYR A 20 21.00 -7.50 -20.72
C TYR A 20 20.69 -6.28 -19.85
N GLY A 21 21.18 -5.09 -20.23
CA GLY A 21 20.86 -3.84 -19.51
C GLY A 21 19.38 -3.44 -19.58
N ALA A 22 18.73 -3.70 -20.72
CA ALA A 22 17.30 -3.44 -20.92
C ALA A 22 16.37 -4.49 -20.28
N TYR A 23 16.88 -5.63 -19.82
CA TYR A 23 16.14 -6.53 -18.93
C TYR A 23 16.34 -6.15 -17.47
N SER A 24 17.53 -5.68 -17.09
CA SER A 24 17.83 -5.24 -15.73
C SER A 24 16.99 -4.03 -15.29
N TRP A 25 16.78 -3.01 -16.15
CA TRP A 25 15.97 -1.85 -15.75
C TRP A 25 14.49 -2.20 -15.49
N MET A 26 13.94 -3.18 -16.22
CA MET A 26 12.53 -3.54 -16.14
C MET A 26 12.24 -4.33 -14.86
N PHE A 27 13.21 -5.14 -14.43
CA PHE A 27 13.18 -5.78 -13.12
C PHE A 27 13.18 -4.74 -11.98
N TRP A 28 14.01 -3.71 -12.08
CA TRP A 28 14.05 -2.63 -11.09
C TRP A 28 12.74 -1.84 -11.01
N VAL A 29 12.07 -1.59 -12.14
CA VAL A 29 10.76 -0.92 -12.15
C VAL A 29 9.72 -1.73 -11.38
N ILE A 30 9.67 -3.05 -11.55
CA ILE A 30 8.75 -3.94 -10.82
C ILE A 30 9.03 -3.91 -9.31
N VAL A 31 10.30 -3.94 -8.92
CA VAL A 31 10.69 -3.88 -7.50
C VAL A 31 10.27 -2.55 -6.86
N VAL A 32 10.50 -1.42 -7.55
CA VAL A 32 10.10 -0.10 -7.06
C VAL A 32 8.59 -0.01 -6.91
N LEU A 33 7.82 -0.50 -7.89
CA LEU A 33 6.36 -0.54 -7.81
C LEU A 33 5.86 -1.41 -6.64
N PHE A 34 6.52 -2.54 -6.38
CA PHE A 34 6.16 -3.41 -5.26
C PHE A 34 6.38 -2.72 -3.90
N VAL A 35 7.54 -2.07 -3.72
CA VAL A 35 7.84 -1.31 -2.50
C VAL A 35 6.88 -0.13 -2.34
N ALA A 36 6.60 0.60 -3.42
CA ALA A 36 5.66 1.71 -3.41
C ALA A 36 4.22 1.25 -3.06
N SER A 37 3.80 0.08 -3.56
CA SER A 37 2.50 -0.51 -3.24
C SER A 37 2.37 -0.83 -1.75
N ILE A 38 3.40 -1.41 -1.14
CA ILE A 38 3.42 -1.67 0.31
C ILE A 38 3.33 -0.37 1.11
N ALA A 39 4.13 0.64 0.74
CA ALA A 39 4.10 1.94 1.41
C ALA A 39 2.73 2.62 1.27
N LEU A 40 2.14 2.61 0.07
CA LEU A 40 0.81 3.15 -0.18
C LEU A 40 -0.28 2.41 0.59
N SER A 41 -0.20 1.08 0.72
CA SER A 41 -1.12 0.29 1.54
C SER A 41 -1.08 0.71 3.01
N ILE A 42 0.11 0.90 3.58
CA ILE A 42 0.27 1.34 4.98
C ILE A 42 -0.29 2.76 5.14
N ILE A 43 0.04 3.68 4.23
CA ILE A 43 -0.46 5.05 4.25
C ILE A 43 -1.99 5.08 4.08
N ALA A 44 -2.54 4.26 3.19
CA ALA A 44 -3.98 4.16 2.98
C ALA A 44 -4.70 3.67 4.23
N ILE A 45 -4.16 2.67 4.93
CA ILE A 45 -4.72 2.17 6.20
C ILE A 45 -4.68 3.27 7.27
N VAL A 46 -3.52 3.90 7.50
CA VAL A 46 -3.38 4.96 8.52
C VAL A 46 -4.23 6.19 8.18
N ARG A 47 -4.33 6.54 6.91
CA ARG A 47 -5.15 7.67 6.44
C ARG A 47 -6.64 7.34 6.52
N THR A 48 -7.04 6.09 6.26
CA THR A 48 -8.40 5.58 6.51
C THR A 48 -8.72 5.52 8.00
N SER A 49 -7.77 5.20 8.88
CA SER A 49 -7.99 5.27 10.33
C SER A 49 -8.21 6.72 10.80
N LYS A 50 -7.55 7.71 10.17
CA LYS A 50 -7.78 9.14 10.44
C LYS A 50 -9.01 9.72 9.73
N HIS A 51 -9.42 9.17 8.60
CA HIS A 51 -10.66 9.49 7.88
C HIS A 51 -11.82 8.55 8.25
N GLY A 52 -11.65 7.73 9.29
CA GLY A 52 -12.69 6.94 9.97
C GLY A 52 -13.68 7.81 10.74
N LYS A 53 -13.95 9.02 10.25
CA LYS A 53 -15.04 9.91 10.68
C LYS A 53 -16.42 9.38 10.26
N TYR A 54 -16.51 8.12 9.85
CA TYR A 54 -17.74 7.35 9.70
C TYR A 54 -18.15 6.62 10.99
N SER A 55 -17.32 6.69 12.05
CA SER A 55 -17.59 6.01 13.32
C SER A 55 -17.84 6.98 14.49
N SER A 56 -18.12 8.27 14.26
CA SER A 56 -18.51 9.15 15.38
C SER A 56 -19.80 8.65 16.05
N SER A 57 -20.73 8.07 15.29
CA SER A 57 -21.95 7.45 15.83
C SER A 57 -21.61 6.14 16.56
N SER A 58 -20.79 5.26 15.98
CA SER A 58 -20.41 4.00 16.64
C SER A 58 -19.55 4.21 17.89
N GLU A 59 -18.58 5.14 17.90
CA GLU A 59 -17.80 5.48 19.10
C GLU A 59 -18.67 6.16 20.17
N ALA A 60 -19.59 7.05 19.78
CA ALA A 60 -20.52 7.67 20.72
C ALA A 60 -21.50 6.64 21.32
N LEU A 61 -22.00 5.69 20.51
CA LEU A 61 -22.84 4.59 20.96
C LEU A 61 -22.08 3.63 21.87
N GLU A 62 -20.82 3.33 21.56
CA GLU A 62 -19.94 2.49 22.38
C GLU A 62 -19.65 3.15 23.73
N ALA A 63 -19.31 4.45 23.73
CA ALA A 63 -19.13 5.22 24.96
C ALA A 63 -20.42 5.30 25.80
N LEU A 64 -21.58 5.44 25.16
CA LEU A 64 -22.89 5.43 25.83
C LEU A 64 -23.21 4.07 26.46
N ASN A 65 -22.95 2.96 25.75
CA ASN A 65 -23.14 1.61 26.25
C ASN A 65 -22.28 1.33 27.49
N VAL A 66 -21.02 1.77 27.49
CA VAL A 66 -20.11 1.60 28.63
C VAL A 66 -20.63 2.32 29.88
N ARG A 67 -21.17 3.54 29.74
CA ARG A 67 -21.71 4.31 30.89
C ARG A 67 -23.01 3.73 31.41
N TYR A 68 -23.87 3.22 30.54
CA TYR A 68 -25.07 2.49 30.94
C TYR A 68 -24.73 1.21 31.71
N ALA A 69 -23.73 0.44 31.26
CA ALA A 69 -23.26 -0.75 31.96
C ALA A 69 -22.67 -0.46 33.35
N LYS A 70 -22.07 0.73 33.52
CA LYS A 70 -21.61 1.22 34.83
C LYS A 70 -22.75 1.73 35.74
N GLY A 71 -23.96 1.87 35.21
CA GLY A 71 -25.09 2.47 35.92
C GLY A 71 -24.97 3.99 36.09
N GLU A 72 -24.07 4.65 35.36
CA GLU A 72 -23.88 6.10 35.39
C GLU A 72 -24.97 6.86 34.60
N VAL A 73 -25.73 6.15 33.76
CA VAL A 73 -26.77 6.68 32.88
C VAL A 73 -28.04 5.88 33.10
N SER A 74 -29.19 6.56 33.25
CA SER A 74 -30.48 5.89 33.41
C SER A 74 -30.94 5.24 32.09
N LYS A 75 -31.90 4.30 32.18
CA LYS A 75 -32.46 3.68 30.98
C LYS A 75 -33.18 4.70 30.09
N GLU A 76 -33.83 5.70 30.68
CA GLU A 76 -34.50 6.77 29.94
C GLU A 76 -33.49 7.66 29.18
N GLU A 77 -32.39 8.05 29.84
CA GLU A 77 -31.32 8.84 29.23
C GLU A 77 -30.60 8.07 28.12
N TYR A 78 -30.35 6.78 28.33
CA TYR A 78 -29.75 5.89 27.33
C TYR A 78 -30.60 5.81 26.06
N GLU A 79 -31.92 5.63 26.18
CA GLU A 79 -32.80 5.54 25.02
C GLU A 79 -32.95 6.87 24.27
N ALA A 80 -32.96 8.00 24.98
CA ALA A 80 -33.00 9.33 24.38
C ALA A 80 -31.74 9.59 23.53
N ILE A 81 -30.56 9.36 24.10
CA ILE A 81 -29.29 9.58 23.40
C ILE A 81 -29.11 8.57 22.26
N LYS A 82 -29.52 7.31 22.44
CA LYS A 82 -29.46 6.30 21.39
C LYS A 82 -30.34 6.62 20.19
N LYS A 83 -31.49 7.28 20.40
CA LYS A 83 -32.35 7.77 19.32
C LYS A 83 -31.76 8.98 18.60
N ASP A 84 -31.02 9.82 19.32
CA ASP A 84 -30.33 11.00 18.77
C ASP A 84 -29.06 10.63 17.98
N LEU A 85 -28.37 9.55 18.39
CA LEU A 85 -27.15 9.04 17.75
C LEU A 85 -27.39 8.12 16.54
N LYS A 86 -28.64 7.77 16.26
CA LYS A 86 -29.06 6.88 15.16
C LYS A 86 -29.53 7.68 13.96
#